data_AF-A0A6P6VJN5-F1
#
_entry.id   AF-A0A6P6VJN5-F1
#
_cell.length_a   1.000
_cell.length_b   1.000
_cell.length_c   1.000
_cell.angle_alpha   90.00
_cell.angle_beta   90.00
_cell.angle_gamma   90.00
#
_symmetry.space_group_name_H-M   'P 1'
#
loop_
_entity.id
_entity.type
_entity.pdbx_description
1 polymer ?
#
loop_
_entity_poly.entity_id
_entity_poly.type
_entity_poly.pdbx_seq_one_letter_code
_entity_poly.pdbx_strand_id
1 'polypeptide(L)'
;MASHRICFVSLASLSNKKPRNRQKSHLCQDFEKEEMGIDLKVGGKVKKTKRTAPKSDDIYLKLLVKLYRFLVRRTGSRFNAVLLKRLFMSKINKPPLSLSRLVKVMEGKEDTIAVLVGTIC
;
A
#
# COMPACT_ATOMS: atom_id res chain seq x y z
N MET A 1 -16.88 -0.09 43.09
CA MET A 1 -15.66 -0.91 42.99
C MET A 1 -14.70 -0.25 42.02
N ALA A 2 -13.45 -0.12 42.44
CA ALA A 2 -12.30 0.54 41.81
C ALA A 2 -12.22 0.31 40.28
N SER A 3 -11.99 1.33 39.44
CA SER A 3 -10.71 2.05 39.24
C SER A 3 -9.58 1.11 38.82
N HIS A 4 -9.05 1.27 37.60
CA HIS A 4 -7.70 1.78 37.37
C HIS A 4 -7.29 1.69 35.89
N ARG A 5 -7.26 2.88 35.28
CA ARG A 5 -6.55 3.21 34.05
C ARG A 5 -5.05 3.06 34.27
N ILE A 6 -4.36 2.57 33.25
CA ILE A 6 -2.92 2.35 33.22
C ILE A 6 -2.19 3.71 33.28
N CYS A 7 -1.34 3.85 34.30
CA CYS A 7 -0.40 4.94 34.50
C CYS A 7 0.67 4.97 33.41
N PHE A 8 0.88 6.13 32.80
CA PHE A 8 2.18 6.49 32.21
C PHE A 8 2.75 7.62 33.05
N VAL A 9 3.83 7.33 33.77
CA VAL A 9 4.45 8.25 34.72
C VAL A 9 5.36 9.21 33.97
N SER A 10 4.94 10.47 34.06
CA SER A 10 5.72 11.71 34.07
C SER A 10 7.20 11.56 34.42
N LEU A 11 8.07 12.16 33.59
CA LEU A 11 9.23 12.89 34.09
C LEU A 11 9.26 14.27 33.39
N ALA A 12 8.65 15.25 34.06
CA ALA A 12 8.82 16.66 33.77
C ALA A 12 9.70 17.27 34.87
N SER A 13 10.76 17.96 34.47
CA SER A 13 11.44 19.05 35.18
C SER A 13 12.58 19.52 34.28
N LEU A 14 12.91 20.79 34.11
CA LEU A 14 12.38 22.09 34.52
C LEU A 14 13.33 23.06 33.77
N SER A 15 12.84 24.17 33.20
CA SER A 15 13.45 25.50 33.41
C SER A 15 12.97 26.54 32.38
N ASN A 16 12.17 27.44 32.94
CA ASN A 16 11.92 28.85 32.62
C ASN A 16 12.95 29.59 31.72
N LYS A 17 12.45 30.31 30.70
CA LYS A 17 12.62 31.78 30.58
C LYS A 17 11.72 32.37 29.46
N LYS A 18 10.76 33.19 29.88
CA LYS A 18 9.97 34.22 29.15
C LYS A 18 10.88 35.48 28.91
N PRO A 19 10.53 36.61 28.23
CA PRO A 19 9.37 37.05 27.38
C PRO A 19 9.78 37.81 26.08
N ARG A 20 8.82 38.21 25.22
CA ARG A 20 8.30 39.60 25.07
C ARG A 20 7.64 39.88 23.71
N ASN A 21 6.41 40.38 23.83
CA ASN A 21 5.56 41.05 22.86
C ASN A 21 6.28 42.16 22.07
N ARG A 22 5.98 42.31 20.77
CA ARG A 22 5.95 43.64 20.13
C ARG A 22 5.12 43.62 18.84
N GLN A 23 3.94 44.21 18.96
CA GLN A 23 3.18 44.79 17.87
C GLN A 23 4.09 45.67 16.99
N LYS A 24 4.01 45.50 15.67
CA LYS A 24 4.13 46.60 14.72
C LYS A 24 3.11 46.39 13.60
N SER A 25 2.03 47.15 13.72
CA SER A 25 1.35 47.75 12.57
C SER A 25 2.39 48.45 11.70
N HIS A 26 2.30 48.29 10.38
CA HIS A 26 2.31 49.37 9.40
C HIS A 26 2.51 48.83 7.98
N LEU A 27 1.58 49.25 7.13
CA LEU A 27 1.80 49.67 5.74
C LEU A 27 1.96 48.58 4.68
N CYS A 28 0.97 48.60 3.79
CA CYS A 28 0.99 48.18 2.40
C CYS A 28 2.41 48.27 1.79
N GLN A 29 3.03 47.12 1.54
CA GLN A 29 4.17 46.99 0.63
C GLN A 29 3.98 45.66 -0.12
N ASP A 30 3.68 45.82 -1.41
CA ASP A 30 4.02 44.92 -2.51
C ASP A 30 3.60 43.45 -2.38
N PHE A 31 2.55 43.09 -3.13
CA PHE A 31 2.36 41.71 -3.59
C PHE A 31 3.47 41.38 -4.59
N GLU A 32 4.70 41.25 -4.12
CA GLU A 32 5.70 40.48 -4.83
C GLU A 32 5.15 39.06 -4.92
N LYS A 33 4.92 38.61 -6.15
CA LYS A 33 4.57 37.23 -6.44
C LYS A 33 5.81 36.42 -6.12
N GLU A 34 5.95 36.07 -4.85
CA GLU A 34 6.80 34.98 -4.40
C GLU A 34 6.35 33.75 -5.18
N GLU A 35 7.03 33.44 -6.29
CA GLU A 35 6.99 32.09 -6.83
C GLU A 35 7.65 31.20 -5.78
N MET A 36 6.86 30.79 -4.79
CA MET A 36 7.19 29.77 -3.81
C MET A 36 7.34 28.46 -4.58
N GLY A 37 8.52 28.29 -5.21
CA GLY A 37 8.91 27.05 -5.86
C GLY A 37 8.70 25.92 -4.87
N ILE A 38 7.75 25.03 -5.18
CA ILE A 38 7.39 23.96 -4.28
C ILE A 38 8.56 22.97 -4.29
N ASP A 39 9.35 22.96 -3.21
CA ASP A 39 10.37 21.94 -2.99
C ASP A 39 9.69 20.59 -2.68
N LEU A 40 9.39 19.87 -3.74
CA LEU A 40 8.83 18.53 -3.65
C LEU A 40 9.98 17.54 -3.45
N LYS A 41 10.06 16.90 -2.27
CA LYS A 41 10.89 15.71 -2.07
C LYS A 41 10.66 14.73 -3.23
N VAL A 42 11.71 14.49 -4.02
CA VAL A 42 11.73 13.63 -5.23
C VAL A 42 10.89 14.16 -6.43
N GLY A 43 10.70 15.48 -6.55
CA GLY A 43 10.17 16.13 -7.77
C GLY A 43 8.70 15.80 -8.10
N GLY A 44 7.90 15.40 -7.11
CA GLY A 44 6.46 15.18 -7.22
C GLY A 44 6.01 13.96 -8.04
N LYS A 45 6.90 13.37 -8.85
CA LYS A 45 6.58 12.23 -9.72
C LYS A 45 6.93 10.90 -9.03
N VAL A 46 5.92 10.24 -8.49
CA VAL A 46 6.08 8.90 -7.91
C VAL A 46 6.26 7.86 -9.02
N LYS A 47 7.50 7.37 -9.20
CA LYS A 47 7.80 6.27 -10.12
C LYS A 47 7.19 4.96 -9.60
N LYS A 48 6.42 4.27 -10.45
CA LYS A 48 5.83 2.96 -10.14
C LYS A 48 6.68 1.86 -10.77
N THR A 49 7.53 1.22 -9.97
CA THR A 49 8.43 0.12 -10.42
C THR A 49 7.69 -1.22 -10.65
N LYS A 50 6.40 -1.31 -10.30
CA LYS A 50 5.61 -2.53 -10.45
C LYS A 50 5.10 -2.74 -11.88
N ARG A 51 4.96 -4.00 -12.28
CA ARG A 51 4.34 -4.37 -13.57
C ARG A 51 2.85 -4.02 -13.56
N THR A 52 2.43 -3.26 -14.56
CA THR A 52 1.03 -2.82 -14.74
C THR A 52 0.27 -3.70 -15.74
N ALA A 53 0.98 -4.42 -16.59
CA ALA A 53 0.45 -5.29 -17.64
C ALA A 53 1.28 -6.58 -17.73
N PRO A 54 0.70 -7.69 -18.23
CA PRO A 54 1.48 -8.89 -18.53
C PRO A 54 2.44 -8.59 -19.68
N LYS A 55 3.67 -9.12 -19.60
CA LYS A 55 4.65 -9.01 -20.68
C LYS A 55 4.41 -10.02 -21.82
N SER A 56 3.73 -11.12 -21.52
CA SER A 56 3.50 -12.21 -22.47
C SER A 56 2.37 -11.86 -23.45
N ASP A 57 2.53 -12.27 -24.71
CA ASP A 57 1.57 -11.97 -25.77
C ASP A 57 0.42 -12.98 -25.92
N ASP A 58 0.39 -14.01 -25.08
CA ASP A 58 -0.66 -15.02 -25.02
C ASP A 58 -2.07 -14.40 -24.88
N ILE A 59 -2.95 -14.80 -25.78
CA ILE A 59 -4.33 -14.32 -25.89
C ILE A 59 -5.13 -14.75 -24.66
N TYR A 60 -4.97 -15.98 -24.17
CA TYR A 60 -5.74 -16.49 -23.01
C TYR A 60 -5.39 -15.71 -21.74
N LEU A 61 -4.10 -15.43 -21.54
CA LEU A 61 -3.65 -14.64 -20.41
C LEU A 61 -4.21 -13.20 -20.47
N LYS A 62 -4.23 -12.60 -21.67
CA LYS A 62 -4.80 -11.26 -21.88
C LYS A 62 -6.31 -11.22 -21.59
N LEU A 63 -7.06 -12.26 -21.98
CA LEU A 63 -8.49 -12.39 -21.67
C LEU A 63 -8.72 -12.52 -20.16
N LEU A 64 -7.97 -13.38 -19.48
CA LEU A 64 -8.09 -13.58 -18.03
C LEU A 64 -7.81 -12.27 -17.27
N VAL A 65 -6.78 -11.54 -17.68
CA VAL A 65 -6.44 -10.24 -17.11
C VAL A 65 -7.56 -9.21 -17.31
N LYS A 66 -8.20 -9.16 -18.48
CA LYS A 66 -9.33 -8.25 -18.73
C LYS A 66 -10.49 -8.54 -17.77
N LEU A 67 -10.83 -9.81 -17.59
CA LEU A 67 -11.86 -10.25 -16.65
C LEU A 67 -11.52 -9.80 -15.21
N TYR A 68 -10.33 -10.15 -14.72
CA TYR A 68 -9.95 -9.79 -13.35
C TYR A 68 -9.81 -8.28 -13.14
N ARG A 69 -9.41 -7.49 -14.17
CA ARG A 69 -9.43 -6.02 -14.09
C ARG A 69 -10.84 -5.47 -13.95
N PHE A 70 -11.81 -6.06 -14.65
CA PHE A 70 -13.22 -5.69 -14.51
C PHE A 70 -13.74 -6.01 -13.11
N LEU A 71 -13.50 -7.23 -12.61
CA LEU A 71 -13.92 -7.64 -11.26
C LEU A 71 -13.31 -6.78 -10.16
N VAL A 72 -12.01 -6.46 -10.24
CA VAL A 72 -11.34 -5.62 -9.22
C VAL A 72 -11.97 -4.23 -9.16
N ARG A 73 -12.33 -3.64 -10.31
CA ARG A 73 -12.97 -2.31 -10.36
C ARG A 73 -14.40 -2.32 -9.81
N ARG A 74 -15.15 -3.41 -9.99
CA ARG A 74 -16.57 -3.49 -9.60
C ARG A 74 -16.77 -3.98 -8.18
N THR A 75 -16.07 -5.04 -7.79
CA THR A 75 -16.30 -5.75 -6.52
C THR A 75 -15.41 -5.21 -5.39
N GLY A 76 -14.22 -4.66 -5.71
CA GLY A 76 -13.29 -4.15 -4.70
C GLY A 76 -12.69 -5.22 -3.76
N SER A 77 -12.89 -6.51 -4.01
CA SER A 77 -12.40 -7.57 -3.14
C SER A 77 -10.87 -7.68 -3.18
N ARG A 78 -10.24 -7.81 -2.00
CA ARG A 78 -8.78 -7.94 -1.87
C ARG A 78 -8.26 -9.20 -2.56
N PHE A 79 -9.04 -10.27 -2.58
CA PHE A 79 -8.70 -11.53 -3.26
C PHE A 79 -8.42 -11.32 -4.75
N ASN A 80 -9.34 -10.65 -5.46
CA ASN A 80 -9.21 -10.39 -6.89
C ASN A 80 -8.00 -9.50 -7.21
N ALA A 81 -7.71 -8.53 -6.33
CA ALA A 81 -6.53 -7.67 -6.48
C ALA A 81 -5.22 -8.45 -6.34
N VAL A 82 -5.16 -9.44 -5.45
CA VAL A 82 -4.00 -10.33 -5.29
C VAL A 82 -3.83 -11.23 -6.51
N LEU A 83 -4.90 -11.83 -7.03
CA LEU A 83 -4.85 -12.67 -8.23
C LEU A 83 -4.35 -11.89 -9.44
N LEU A 84 -4.87 -10.69 -9.68
CA LEU A 84 -4.42 -9.83 -10.77
C LEU A 84 -2.93 -9.51 -10.68
N LYS A 85 -2.43 -9.21 -9.47
CA LYS A 85 -1.00 -8.97 -9.22
C LYS A 85 -0.15 -10.21 -9.53
N ARG A 86 -0.61 -11.40 -9.17
CA ARG A 86 0.10 -12.68 -9.42
C ARG A 86 0.13 -13.05 -10.89
N LEU A 87 -0.92 -12.77 -11.66
CA LEU A 87 -0.95 -13.02 -13.10
C LEU A 87 0.15 -12.24 -13.84
N PHE A 88 0.46 -11.00 -13.43
CA PHE A 88 1.50 -10.16 -14.04
C PHE A 88 2.95 -10.56 -13.70
N MET A 89 3.14 -11.47 -12.74
CA MET A 89 4.47 -11.92 -12.36
C MET A 89 5.10 -12.75 -13.49
N SER A 90 6.44 -12.82 -13.51
CA SER A 90 7.18 -13.69 -14.44
C SER A 90 7.12 -15.14 -13.96
N LYS A 91 7.44 -16.09 -14.85
CA LYS A 91 7.47 -17.53 -14.53
C LYS A 91 8.36 -17.86 -13.33
N ILE A 92 9.55 -17.25 -13.23
CA ILE A 92 10.48 -17.44 -12.10
C ILE A 92 9.86 -17.04 -10.76
N ASN A 93 8.98 -16.02 -10.75
CA ASN A 93 8.34 -15.54 -9.53
C ASN A 93 7.00 -16.27 -9.23
N LYS A 94 6.72 -17.36 -9.97
CA LYS A 94 5.60 -18.28 -9.77
C LYS A 94 6.18 -19.69 -9.61
N PRO A 95 6.79 -20.01 -8.45
CA PRO A 95 7.40 -21.32 -8.25
C PRO A 95 6.34 -22.43 -8.33
N PRO A 96 6.70 -23.62 -8.86
CA PRO A 96 5.82 -24.78 -8.84
C PRO A 96 5.57 -25.20 -7.39
N LEU A 97 4.33 -25.58 -7.07
CA LEU A 97 4.00 -26.15 -5.77
C LEU A 97 3.70 -27.64 -5.89
N SER A 98 4.24 -28.42 -4.96
CA SER A 98 3.99 -29.85 -4.90
C SER A 98 2.65 -30.19 -4.25
N LEU A 99 2.04 -31.30 -4.66
CA LEU A 99 0.81 -31.82 -4.05
C LEU A 99 0.97 -32.07 -2.55
N SER A 100 2.08 -32.68 -2.10
CA SER A 100 2.32 -32.94 -0.69
C SER A 100 2.34 -31.66 0.16
N ARG A 101 2.78 -30.53 -0.42
CA ARG A 101 2.77 -29.24 0.27
C ARG A 101 1.38 -28.62 0.30
N LEU A 102 0.56 -28.87 -0.73
CA LEU A 102 -0.83 -28.42 -0.77
C LEU A 102 -1.67 -29.13 0.31
N VAL A 103 -1.52 -30.45 0.45
CA VAL A 103 -2.23 -31.26 1.47
C VAL A 103 -1.94 -30.70 2.86
N LYS A 104 -0.67 -30.47 3.19
CA LYS A 104 -0.25 -29.89 4.48
C LYS A 104 -0.84 -28.51 4.77
N VAL A 105 -1.12 -27.70 3.74
CA VAL A 105 -1.71 -26.35 3.91
C VAL A 105 -3.23 -26.40 4.06
N MET A 106 -3.85 -27.46 3.51
CA MET A 106 -5.28 -27.73 3.54
C MET A 106 -5.72 -28.54 4.77
N GLU A 107 -4.79 -29.16 5.50
CA GLU A 107 -5.06 -29.79 6.80
C GLU A 107 -5.82 -28.81 7.72
N GLY A 108 -7.01 -29.23 8.20
CA GLY A 108 -7.90 -28.43 9.05
C GLY A 108 -8.75 -27.37 8.33
N LYS A 109 -8.81 -27.38 6.98
CA LYS A 109 -9.59 -26.42 6.17
C LYS A 109 -10.41 -27.11 5.08
N GLU A 110 -11.28 -28.01 5.50
CA GLU A 110 -12.03 -28.92 4.63
C GLU A 110 -13.09 -28.19 3.78
N ASP A 111 -13.68 -27.12 4.32
CA ASP A 111 -14.75 -26.35 3.66
C ASP A 111 -14.24 -25.31 2.66
N THR A 112 -12.93 -25.17 2.49
CA THR A 112 -12.34 -24.08 1.69
C THR A 112 -11.64 -24.60 0.44
N ILE A 113 -11.78 -23.85 -0.64
CA ILE A 113 -11.14 -24.18 -1.91
C ILE A 113 -9.76 -23.54 -1.98
N ALA A 114 -8.72 -24.34 -2.20
CA ALA A 114 -7.39 -23.84 -2.52
C ALA A 114 -7.32 -23.33 -3.97
N VAL A 115 -6.89 -22.07 -4.12
CA VAL A 115 -6.64 -21.46 -5.44
C VAL A 115 -5.16 -21.14 -5.60
N LEU A 116 -4.54 -21.71 -6.63
CA LEU A 116 -3.14 -21.46 -6.98
C LEU A 116 -3.05 -20.73 -8.32
N VAL A 117 -2.12 -19.77 -8.41
CA VAL A 117 -1.72 -19.13 -9.67
C VAL A 117 -0.29 -19.55 -9.98
N GLY A 118 -0.15 -20.72 -10.60
CA GLY A 118 1.14 -21.35 -10.86
C GLY A 118 0.96 -22.79 -11.33
N THR A 119 2.08 -23.48 -11.53
CA THR A 119 2.08 -24.91 -11.88
C THR A 119 2.00 -25.75 -10.62
N ILE A 120 1.27 -26.87 -10.71
CA ILE A 120 1.21 -27.90 -9.69
C ILE A 120 2.06 -29.08 -10.17
N CYS A 121 2.88 -29.65 -9.29
CA CYS A 121 3.76 -30.77 -9.57
C CYS A 121 3.57 -31.91 -8.57
#